data_AF-A0A151YV70-F1
#
_entry.id   AF-A0A151YV70-F1
#
_cell.length_a   1.000
_cell.length_b   1.000
_cell.length_c   1.000
_cell.angle_alpha   90.00
_cell.angle_beta   90.00
_cell.angle_gamma   90.00
#
_symmetry.space_group_name_H-M   'P 1'
#
loop_
_entity.id
_entity.type
_entity.pdbx_description
1 polymer ?
#
loop_
_entity_poly.entity_id
_entity_poly.type
_entity_poly.pdbx_seq_one_letter_code
_entity_poly.pdbx_strand_id
1 'polypeptide(L)'
;MGSKKFTFGLFTVYVFVLVWLVLFKLQFSLDYIERVRVINLIPFHQSLFSEVYSNIRIFIPLGIYICMLKSEWAFSKKVSAIVGFTLSFEIIQFVLAIGRSDLTDILANTLGGVIGIGIYQLIFKLLKHRTNIFINLFSLCVTSFVMYFIIFIFKRPI
;
A
#
# COMPACT_ATOMS: atom_id res chain seq x y z
N MET A 1 -20.88 -11.24 -10.66
CA MET A 1 -19.53 -11.78 -10.93
C MET A 1 -18.55 -10.78 -11.55
N GLY A 2 -18.97 -9.80 -12.36
CA GLY A 2 -18.04 -8.84 -13.02
C GLY A 2 -17.29 -7.89 -12.08
N SER A 3 -17.94 -7.38 -11.02
CA SER A 3 -17.35 -6.40 -10.10
C SER A 3 -16.10 -6.90 -9.35
N LYS A 4 -16.08 -8.16 -8.88
CA LYS A 4 -14.92 -8.72 -8.16
C LYS A 4 -13.69 -8.89 -9.05
N LYS A 5 -13.87 -9.31 -10.31
CA LYS A 5 -12.76 -9.41 -11.29
C LYS A 5 -12.16 -8.03 -11.57
N PHE A 6 -13.02 -7.01 -11.73
CA PHE A 6 -12.58 -5.64 -11.92
C PHE A 6 -11.80 -5.10 -10.70
N THR A 7 -12.33 -5.30 -9.50
CA THR A 7 -11.62 -4.96 -8.25
C THR A 7 -10.27 -5.67 -8.15
N PHE A 8 -10.19 -6.94 -8.54
CA PHE A 8 -8.94 -7.68 -8.55
C PHE A 8 -7.92 -7.09 -9.54
N GLY A 9 -8.36 -6.65 -10.71
CA GLY A 9 -7.50 -5.94 -11.67
C GLY A 9 -6.93 -4.64 -11.09
N LEU A 10 -7.78 -3.80 -10.51
CA LEU A 10 -7.34 -2.55 -9.85
C LEU A 10 -6.42 -2.83 -8.66
N PHE A 11 -6.73 -3.84 -7.86
CA PHE A 11 -5.90 -4.27 -6.74
C PHE A 11 -4.52 -4.73 -7.22
N THR A 12 -4.45 -5.46 -8.33
CA THR A 12 -3.18 -5.92 -8.91
C THR A 12 -2.31 -4.74 -9.33
N VAL A 13 -2.88 -3.75 -10.04
CA VAL A 13 -2.16 -2.53 -10.42
C VAL A 13 -1.69 -1.77 -9.18
N TYR A 14 -2.57 -1.63 -8.17
CA TYR A 14 -2.21 -1.03 -6.89
C TYR A 14 -1.04 -1.74 -6.21
N VAL A 15 -1.03 -3.08 -6.16
CA VAL A 15 0.06 -3.85 -5.56
C VAL A 15 1.37 -3.63 -6.31
N PHE A 16 1.37 -3.57 -7.64
CA PHE A 16 2.58 -3.24 -8.41
C PHE A 16 3.13 -1.85 -8.06
N VAL A 17 2.25 -0.84 -7.97
CA VAL A 17 2.64 0.51 -7.54
C VAL A 17 3.13 0.50 -6.10
N LEU A 18 2.47 -0.22 -5.20
CA LEU A 18 2.84 -0.32 -3.79
C LEU A 18 4.22 -0.97 -3.63
N VAL A 19 4.48 -2.07 -4.33
CA VAL A 19 5.79 -2.74 -4.35
C VAL A 19 6.86 -1.77 -4.82
N TRP A 20 6.56 -1.02 -5.89
CA TRP A 20 7.49 -0.05 -6.42
C TRP A 20 7.78 1.11 -5.45
N LEU A 21 6.75 1.64 -4.79
CA LEU A 21 6.88 2.70 -3.77
C LEU A 21 7.66 2.23 -2.54
N VAL A 22 7.36 1.04 -2.00
CA VAL A 22 7.94 0.57 -0.74
C VAL A 22 9.36 0.05 -0.94
N LEU A 23 9.60 -0.80 -1.94
CA LEU A 23 10.92 -1.39 -2.14
C LEU A 23 11.92 -0.41 -2.75
N PHE A 24 11.46 0.44 -3.68
CA PHE A 24 12.36 1.28 -4.46
C PHE A 24 12.23 2.77 -4.12
N LYS A 25 11.31 3.19 -3.24
CA LYS A 25 11.11 4.61 -2.85
C LYS A 25 11.01 5.56 -4.05
N LEU A 26 10.32 5.15 -5.13
CA LEU A 26 10.23 5.85 -6.43
C LEU A 26 11.53 5.95 -7.24
N GLN A 27 12.61 5.34 -6.78
CA GLN A 27 13.85 5.25 -7.56
C GLN A 27 13.65 4.31 -8.75
N PHE A 28 14.09 4.76 -9.92
CA PHE A 28 14.00 4.00 -11.17
C PHE A 28 15.33 3.34 -11.54
N SER A 29 16.46 3.89 -11.09
CA SER A 29 17.77 3.28 -11.28
C SER A 29 18.24 2.60 -10.00
N LEU A 30 18.75 1.37 -10.17
CA LEU A 30 19.31 0.57 -9.10
C LEU A 30 20.57 1.21 -8.49
N ASP A 31 21.22 2.13 -9.21
CA ASP A 31 22.45 2.80 -8.76
C ASP A 31 22.20 3.82 -7.65
N TYR A 32 20.97 4.34 -7.55
CA TYR A 32 20.56 5.26 -6.47
C TYR A 32 19.93 4.54 -5.27
N ILE A 33 19.84 3.22 -5.31
CA ILE A 33 19.36 2.44 -4.18
C ILE A 33 20.48 2.36 -3.14
N GLU A 34 20.22 2.83 -1.92
CA GLU A 34 21.12 2.64 -0.80
C GLU A 34 21.34 1.13 -0.55
N ARG A 35 22.50 0.62 -0.97
CA ARG A 35 22.93 -0.77 -0.74
C ARG A 35 23.48 -0.94 0.67
N VAL A 36 22.61 -0.75 1.65
CA VAL A 36 22.93 -0.94 3.06
C VAL A 36 21.96 -1.97 3.63
N ARG A 37 22.44 -2.76 4.59
CA ARG A 37 21.62 -3.70 5.36
C ARG A 37 21.58 -3.23 6.81
N VAL A 38 20.65 -2.33 7.12
CA VAL A 38 20.41 -1.86 8.49
C VAL A 38 19.06 -2.39 8.95
N ILE A 39 19.01 -2.93 10.18
CA ILE A 39 17.75 -3.27 10.84
C ILE A 39 17.56 -2.28 11.99
N ASN A 40 16.46 -1.55 11.98
CA ASN A 40 16.02 -0.68 13.06
C ASN A 40 14.82 -1.33 13.76
N LEU A 41 15.08 -1.94 14.91
CA LEU A 41 14.03 -2.59 15.73
C LEU A 41 13.41 -1.65 16.77
N ILE A 42 13.99 -0.45 16.96
CA ILE A 42 13.47 0.52 17.92
C ILE A 42 12.47 1.41 17.17
N PRO A 43 11.16 1.29 17.44
CA PRO A 43 10.17 2.05 16.71
C PRO A 43 10.34 3.55 17.00
N PHE A 44 10.18 4.36 15.97
CA PHE A 44 10.32 5.83 15.97
C PHE A 44 11.74 6.35 16.22
N HIS A 45 12.74 5.47 16.31
CA HIS A 45 14.13 5.89 16.46
C HIS A 45 14.65 6.39 15.11
N GLN A 46 14.96 7.69 15.02
CA GLN A 46 15.40 8.39 13.79
C GLN A 46 14.36 8.46 12.66
N SER A 47 13.09 8.11 12.91
CA SER A 47 12.05 8.15 11.88
C SER A 47 11.51 9.58 11.70
N LEU A 48 11.45 10.05 10.46
CA LEU A 48 10.81 11.33 10.15
C LEU A 48 9.29 11.15 10.14
N PHE A 49 8.56 12.03 10.82
CA PHE A 49 7.09 11.98 10.85
C PHE A 49 6.45 12.02 9.45
N SER A 50 7.10 12.68 8.48
CA SER A 50 6.67 12.72 7.08
C SER A 50 6.72 11.34 6.40
N GLU A 51 7.68 10.50 6.73
CA GLU A 51 7.82 9.13 6.22
C GLU A 51 6.73 8.24 6.81
N VAL A 52 6.57 8.28 8.13
CA VAL A 52 5.50 7.57 8.85
C VAL A 52 4.12 7.90 8.27
N TYR A 53 3.83 9.19 8.06
CA TYR A 53 2.57 9.63 7.50
C TYR A 53 2.37 9.19 6.04
N SER A 54 3.46 9.11 5.26
CA SER A 54 3.40 8.62 3.88
C SER A 54 3.14 7.12 3.82
N ASN A 55 3.81 6.35 4.69
CA ASN A 55 3.62 4.91 4.85
C ASN A 55 2.18 4.56 5.29
N ILE A 56 1.61 5.31 6.24
CA ILE A 56 0.18 5.18 6.59
C ILE A 56 -0.70 5.39 5.36
N ARG A 57 -0.51 6.49 4.61
CA ARG A 57 -1.37 6.84 3.46
C ARG A 57 -1.34 5.81 2.34
N ILE A 58 -0.17 5.31 1.96
CA ILE A 58 -0.04 4.36 0.84
C ILE A 58 -0.64 2.98 1.17
N PHE A 59 -0.77 2.63 2.45
CA PHE A 59 -1.39 1.37 2.91
C PHE A 59 -2.89 1.46 3.17
N ILE A 60 -3.50 2.65 3.21
CA ILE A 60 -4.96 2.81 3.32
C ILE A 60 -5.71 2.01 2.22
N PRO A 61 -5.34 2.09 0.92
CA PRO A 61 -6.01 1.32 -0.11
C PRO A 61 -5.90 -0.20 0.09
N LEU A 62 -4.82 -0.73 0.67
CA LEU A 62 -4.68 -2.17 0.96
C LEU A 62 -5.83 -2.67 1.86
N GLY A 63 -6.12 -1.95 2.95
CA GLY A 63 -7.23 -2.28 3.84
C GLY A 63 -8.59 -2.25 3.15
N ILE A 64 -8.80 -1.25 2.28
CA ILE A 64 -10.03 -1.12 1.48
C ILE A 64 -10.17 -2.31 0.53
N TYR A 65 -9.13 -2.65 -0.23
CA TYR A 65 -9.17 -3.77 -1.18
C TYR A 65 -9.35 -5.12 -0.49
N ILE A 66 -8.72 -5.34 0.67
CA ILE A 66 -8.93 -6.55 1.48
C ILE A 66 -10.41 -6.67 1.86
N CYS A 67 -11.05 -5.58 2.29
CA CYS A 67 -12.48 -5.60 2.60
C CYS A 67 -13.36 -5.91 1.37
N MET A 68 -13.03 -5.37 0.20
CA MET A 68 -13.78 -5.62 -1.04
C MET A 68 -13.63 -7.06 -1.55
N LEU A 69 -12.41 -7.60 -1.51
CA LEU A 69 -12.07 -8.92 -2.07
C LEU A 69 -12.36 -10.06 -1.09
N LYS A 70 -12.20 -9.81 0.21
CA LYS A 70 -12.35 -10.77 1.30
C LYS A 70 -13.38 -10.27 2.33
N SER A 71 -14.58 -9.94 1.85
CA SER A 71 -15.70 -9.47 2.69
C SER A 71 -15.95 -10.36 3.91
N GLU A 72 -15.97 -11.68 3.68
CA GLU A 72 -16.26 -12.72 4.69
C GLU A 72 -15.18 -12.90 5.76
N TRP A 73 -14.00 -12.31 5.59
CA TRP A 73 -12.93 -12.45 6.58
C TRP A 73 -13.24 -11.63 7.84
N ALA A 74 -13.03 -12.25 9.00
CA ALA A 74 -13.04 -11.56 10.29
C ALA A 74 -11.99 -10.43 10.31
N PHE A 75 -12.22 -9.42 11.14
CA PHE A 75 -11.32 -8.27 11.28
C PHE A 75 -9.88 -8.71 11.59
N SER A 76 -9.68 -9.64 12.53
CA SER A 76 -8.37 -10.20 12.86
C SER A 76 -7.65 -10.76 11.64
N LYS A 77 -8.34 -11.55 10.82
CA LYS A 77 -7.75 -12.13 9.60
C LYS A 77 -7.38 -11.07 8.55
N LYS A 78 -8.15 -9.98 8.45
CA LYS A 78 -7.82 -8.84 7.58
C LYS A 78 -6.57 -8.12 8.08
N VAL A 79 -6.46 -7.88 9.38
CA VAL A 79 -5.28 -7.27 10.01
C VAL A 79 -4.06 -8.18 9.87
N SER A 80 -4.18 -9.47 10.11
CA SER A 80 -3.08 -10.43 9.91
C SER A 80 -2.57 -10.44 8.47
N ALA A 81 -3.45 -10.29 7.48
CA ALA A 81 -3.05 -10.17 6.09
C ALA A 81 -2.28 -8.87 5.80
N ILE A 82 -2.69 -7.75 6.39
CA ILE A 82 -1.96 -6.47 6.29
C ILE A 82 -0.57 -6.62 6.92
N VAL A 83 -0.49 -7.13 8.15
CA VAL A 83 0.78 -7.36 8.84
C VAL A 83 1.69 -8.29 8.02
N GLY A 84 1.14 -9.35 7.44
CA GLY A 84 1.89 -10.26 6.56
C GLY A 84 2.44 -9.58 5.30
N PHE A 85 1.65 -8.73 4.64
CA PHE A 85 2.12 -7.92 3.51
C PHE A 85 3.27 -7.01 3.91
N THR A 86 3.09 -6.29 5.01
CA THR A 86 4.07 -5.36 5.54
C THR A 86 5.37 -6.05 5.92
N LEU A 87 5.31 -7.17 6.65
CA LEU A 87 6.49 -7.98 6.99
C LEU A 87 7.20 -8.53 5.74
N SER A 88 6.44 -8.87 4.69
CA SER A 88 7.04 -9.36 3.45
C SER A 88 7.91 -8.29 2.79
N PHE A 89 7.51 -7.01 2.84
CA PHE A 89 8.33 -5.92 2.31
C PHE A 89 9.66 -5.78 3.05
N GLU A 90 9.62 -5.80 4.38
CA GLU A 90 10.80 -5.72 5.24
C GLU A 90 11.78 -6.88 4.99
N ILE A 91 11.25 -8.10 4.89
CA ILE A 91 12.06 -9.29 4.57
C ILE A 91 12.70 -9.15 3.19
N ILE A 92 11.95 -8.69 2.19
CA ILE A 92 12.48 -8.48 0.83
C ILE A 92 13.58 -7.41 0.84
N GLN A 93 13.37 -6.27 1.50
CA GLN A 93 14.37 -5.21 1.63
C GLN A 93 15.65 -5.72 2.30
N PHE A 94 15.50 -6.50 3.38
CA PHE A 94 16.63 -7.11 4.09
C PHE A 94 17.41 -8.11 3.22
N VAL A 95 16.70 -9.02 2.54
CA VAL A 95 17.30 -10.05 1.69
C VAL A 95 18.03 -9.42 0.52
N LEU A 96 17.40 -8.45 -0.15
CA LEU A 96 17.98 -7.75 -1.30
C LEU A 96 19.01 -6.68 -0.91
N ALA A 97 19.18 -6.40 0.40
CA ALA A 97 20.04 -5.34 0.92
C ALA A 97 19.75 -3.96 0.28
N ILE A 98 18.45 -3.66 0.11
CA ILE A 98 17.95 -2.42 -0.48
C ILE A 98 17.27 -1.59 0.61
N GLY A 99 18.07 -0.79 1.32
CA GLY A 99 17.57 0.12 2.34
C GLY A 99 17.53 -0.44 3.77
N ARG A 100 16.77 0.24 4.62
CA ARG A 100 16.72 -0.04 6.06
C ARG A 100 15.41 -0.72 6.38
N SER A 101 15.49 -1.87 7.02
CA SER A 101 14.31 -2.53 7.56
C SER A 101 13.95 -1.85 8.88
N ASP A 102 12.73 -1.34 9.02
CA ASP A 102 12.32 -0.50 10.16
C ASP A 102 10.99 -0.97 10.75
N LEU A 103 10.99 -1.26 12.06
CA LEU A 103 9.78 -1.62 12.78
C LEU A 103 8.72 -0.51 12.73
N THR A 104 9.14 0.76 12.61
CA THR A 104 8.27 1.91 12.43
C THR A 104 7.46 1.80 11.15
N ASP A 105 8.07 1.33 10.05
CA ASP A 105 7.39 1.11 8.79
C ASP A 105 6.37 -0.01 8.93
N ILE A 106 6.70 -1.06 9.69
CA ILE A 106 5.73 -2.11 10.00
C ILE A 106 4.48 -1.56 10.69
N LEU A 107 4.68 -0.74 11.72
CA LEU A 107 3.60 -0.14 12.49
C LEU A 107 2.78 0.85 11.65
N ALA A 108 3.45 1.73 10.89
CA ALA A 108 2.82 2.74 10.05
C ALA A 108 1.96 2.11 8.94
N ASN A 109 2.52 1.13 8.23
CA ASN A 109 1.84 0.40 7.17
C ASN A 109 0.63 -0.38 7.70
N THR A 110 0.80 -1.02 8.87
CA THR A 110 -0.30 -1.73 9.54
C THR A 110 -1.42 -0.76 9.95
N LEU A 111 -1.07 0.38 10.54
CA LEU A 111 -2.02 1.42 10.91
C LEU A 111 -2.77 1.95 9.69
N GLY A 112 -2.07 2.21 8.58
CA GLY A 112 -2.67 2.58 7.30
C GLY A 112 -3.71 1.58 6.82
N GLY A 113 -3.36 0.29 6.80
CA GLY A 113 -4.30 -0.77 6.42
C GLY A 113 -5.51 -0.87 7.35
N VAL A 114 -5.32 -0.72 8.67
CA VAL A 114 -6.43 -0.69 9.64
C VAL A 114 -7.36 0.50 9.40
N ILE A 115 -6.80 1.68 9.16
CA ILE A 115 -7.58 2.88 8.79
C ILE A 115 -8.37 2.61 7.51
N GLY A 116 -7.77 1.96 6.50
CA GLY A 116 -8.45 1.55 5.28
C GLY A 116 -9.64 0.62 5.52
N ILE A 117 -9.52 -0.34 6.44
CA ILE A 117 -10.64 -1.19 6.85
C ILE A 117 -11.76 -0.33 7.45
N GLY A 118 -11.43 0.60 8.35
CA GLY A 118 -12.39 1.52 8.96
C GLY A 118 -13.11 2.41 7.95
N ILE A 119 -12.37 3.00 6.99
CA ILE A 119 -12.91 3.80 5.89
C ILE A 119 -13.89 2.97 5.07
N TYR A 120 -13.51 1.75 4.67
CA TYR A 120 -14.41 0.88 3.92
C TYR A 120 -15.71 0.61 4.70
N GLN A 121 -15.62 0.31 6.00
CA GLN A 121 -16.81 0.06 6.83
C GLN A 121 -17.72 1.30 6.92
N LEU A 122 -17.14 2.50 7.03
CA LEU A 122 -17.89 3.75 7.05
C LEU A 122 -18.64 3.98 5.72
N ILE A 123 -17.95 3.82 4.59
CA ILE A 123 -18.57 3.94 3.27
C ILE A 123 -19.63 2.85 3.08
N PHE A 124 -19.38 1.63 3.59
CA PHE A 124 -20.35 0.53 3.53
C PHE A 124 -21.64 0.84 4.29
N LYS A 125 -21.55 1.48 5.46
CA LYS A 125 -22.74 1.94 6.19
C LYS A 125 -23.56 2.96 5.39
N LEU A 126 -22.91 3.84 4.63
CA LEU A 126 -23.56 4.89 3.84
C LEU A 126 -24.15 4.37 2.52
N LEU A 127 -23.36 3.61 1.75
CA LEU A 127 -23.68 3.23 0.36
C LEU A 127 -24.16 1.77 0.22
N LYS A 128 -24.01 0.94 1.25
CA LYS A 128 -24.45 -0.47 1.30
C LYS A 128 -24.00 -1.26 0.07
N HIS A 129 -24.93 -1.77 -0.74
CA HIS A 129 -24.64 -2.57 -1.94
C HIS A 129 -23.89 -1.80 -3.04
N ARG A 130 -23.91 -0.46 -3.02
CA ARG A 130 -23.21 0.39 -4.01
C ARG A 130 -21.77 0.69 -3.65
N THR A 131 -21.33 0.33 -2.44
CA THR A 131 -19.98 0.61 -1.91
C THR A 131 -18.87 0.19 -2.86
N ASN A 132 -18.90 -1.07 -3.33
CA ASN A 132 -17.84 -1.58 -4.20
C ASN A 132 -17.83 -0.89 -5.57
N ILE A 133 -18.99 -0.48 -6.08
CA ILE A 133 -19.09 0.24 -7.35
C ILE A 133 -18.49 1.64 -7.19
N PHE A 134 -18.87 2.37 -6.15
CA PHE A 134 -18.34 3.70 -5.85
C PHE A 134 -16.82 3.66 -5.66
N ILE A 135 -16.32 2.75 -4.82
CA ILE A 135 -14.88 2.62 -4.57
C ILE A 135 -14.15 2.21 -5.85
N ASN A 136 -14.64 1.23 -6.62
CA ASN A 136 -14.01 0.85 -7.89
C ASN A 136 -13.93 2.03 -8.88
N LEU A 137 -14.97 2.85 -8.98
CA LEU A 137 -14.96 4.04 -9.85
C LEU A 137 -13.94 5.07 -9.36
N PHE A 138 -13.94 5.36 -8.06
CA PHE A 138 -12.95 6.25 -7.45
C PHE A 138 -11.52 5.75 -7.66
N SER A 139 -11.28 4.47 -7.37
CA SER A 139 -9.99 3.80 -7.57
C SER A 139 -9.56 3.81 -9.03
N LEU A 140 -10.47 3.65 -9.99
CA LEU A 140 -10.15 3.76 -11.42
C LEU A 140 -9.69 5.17 -11.79
N CYS A 141 -10.38 6.22 -11.30
CA CYS A 141 -9.99 7.61 -11.53
C CYS A 141 -8.59 7.89 -10.96
N VAL A 142 -8.36 7.51 -9.69
CA VAL A 142 -7.08 7.69 -9.02
C VAL A 142 -5.97 6.90 -9.72
N THR A 143 -6.21 5.64 -10.06
CA THR A 143 -5.22 4.80 -10.75
C THR A 143 -4.88 5.37 -12.12
N SER A 144 -5.87 5.80 -12.90
CA SER A 144 -5.64 6.44 -14.20
C SER A 144 -4.81 7.72 -14.07
N PHE A 145 -5.10 8.54 -13.06
CA PHE A 145 -4.34 9.76 -12.77
C PHE A 145 -2.88 9.45 -12.37
N VAL A 146 -2.66 8.48 -11.48
CA VAL A 146 -1.33 8.05 -11.07
C VAL A 146 -0.53 7.48 -12.24
N MET A 147 -1.15 6.64 -13.07
CA MET A 147 -0.51 6.08 -14.27
C MET A 147 -0.14 7.19 -15.27
N TYR A 148 -1.02 8.16 -15.49
CA TYR A 148 -0.72 9.33 -16.31
C TYR A 148 0.48 10.11 -15.77
N PHE A 149 0.50 10.37 -14.45
CA PHE A 149 1.60 11.09 -13.81
C PHE A 149 2.93 10.34 -13.92
N ILE A 150 2.92 9.02 -13.73
CA ILE A 150 4.10 8.16 -13.93
C ILE A 150 4.60 8.29 -15.37
N ILE A 151 3.72 8.12 -16.37
CA ILE A 151 4.08 8.27 -17.79
C ILE A 151 4.63 9.67 -18.09
N PHE A 152 4.06 10.70 -17.48
CA PHE A 152 4.53 12.07 -17.64
C PHE A 152 5.95 12.26 -17.09
N ILE A 153 6.26 11.69 -15.92
CA ILE A 153 7.62 11.68 -15.38
C ILE A 153 8.57 10.96 -16.34
N PHE A 154 8.18 9.80 -16.88
CA PHE A 154 8.98 9.05 -17.85
C PHE A 154 9.27 9.82 -19.15
N LYS A 155 8.39 10.73 -19.56
CA LYS A 155 8.56 11.53 -20.78
C LYS A 155 9.46 12.74 -20.61
N ARG A 156 9.83 13.12 -19.37
CA ARG A 156 10.81 14.18 -19.17
C ARG A 156 12.22 13.58 -19.32
N PRO A 157 13.03 14.00 -20.32
CA PRO A 157 14.45 13.69 -20.29
C PRO A 157 15.05 14.33 -19.03
N ILE A 158 15.73 13.52 -18.23
CA ILE A 158 16.58 13.96 -17.12
C ILE A 158 17.83 14.63 -17.71
#